data_AF-A0A960E0R0-F1
#
_entry.id   AF-A0A960E0R0-F1
#
_cell.length_a   1.000
_cell.length_b   1.000
_cell.length_c   1.000
_cell.angle_alpha   90.00
_cell.angle_beta   90.00
_cell.angle_gamma   90.00
#
_symmetry.space_group_name_H-M   'P 1'
#
loop_
_entity.id
_entity.type
_entity.pdbx_description
1 polymer ?
#
loop_
_entity_poly.entity_id
_entity_poly.type
_entity_poly.pdbx_seq_one_letter_code
_entity_poly.pdbx_strand_id
1 'polypeptide(L)' 'YPELGMEAVWRIEVEDFPAFIVVDDKGNDFFAQVTTPVTLGAKD' A
#
# COMPACT_ATOMS: atom_id res chain seq x y z
N TYR A 1 -15.92 18.96 -3.91
CA TYR A 1 -15.21 18.12 -2.93
C TYR A 1 -14.28 18.85 -1.96
N PRO A 2 -14.13 20.20 -1.91
CA PRO A 2 -13.54 20.87 -0.74
C PRO A 2 -14.28 20.59 0.58
N GLU A 3 -15.57 20.27 0.49
CA GLU A 3 -16.44 19.92 1.61
C GLU A 3 -16.04 18.62 2.35
N LEU A 4 -15.18 17.78 1.77
CA LEU A 4 -14.68 16.55 2.39
C LEU A 4 -13.60 16.83 3.46
N GLY A 5 -13.21 18.09 3.67
CA GLY A 5 -12.23 18.46 4.68
C GLY A 5 -10.88 17.77 4.44
N MET A 6 -10.41 16.97 5.40
CA MET A 6 -9.13 16.25 5.28
C MET A 6 -9.11 15.21 4.15
N GLU A 7 -10.27 14.72 3.71
CA GLU A 7 -10.41 13.70 2.66
C GLU A 7 -10.50 14.32 1.25
N ALA A 8 -10.45 15.66 1.13
CA ALA A 8 -10.46 16.32 -0.16
C ALA A 8 -9.22 15.97 -1.01
N VAL A 9 -9.30 16.15 -2.33
CA VAL A 9 -8.14 15.99 -3.22
C VAL A 9 -7.23 17.21 -3.07
N TRP A 10 -6.00 16.97 -2.65
CA TRP A 10 -4.97 18.00 -2.47
C TRP A 10 -3.89 17.89 -3.54
N ARG A 11 -3.47 19.03 -4.09
CA ARG A 11 -2.23 19.11 -4.88
C ARG A 11 -1.11 19.53 -3.96
N ILE A 12 -0.10 18.67 -3.84
CA ILE A 12 1.10 18.92 -3.02
C ILE A 12 2.35 18.89 -3.91
N GLU A 13 3.36 19.64 -3.51
CA GLU A 13 4.72 19.58 -4.06
C GLU A 13 5.62 18.93 -3.00
N VAL A 14 6.49 18.01 -3.42
CA VAL A 14 7.34 17.22 -2.54
C VAL A 14 8.77 17.25 -3.03
N GLU A 15 9.71 17.09 -2.10
CA GLU A 15 11.15 16.97 -2.36
C GLU A 15 11.65 15.70 -1.66
N ASP A 16 12.37 14.84 -2.40
CA ASP A 16 13.00 13.61 -1.91
C ASP A 16 12.11 12.69 -1.06
N PHE A 17 10.83 12.56 -1.42
CA PHE A 17 9.89 11.71 -0.69
C PHE A 17 10.19 10.22 -0.93
N PRO A 18 10.59 9.45 0.09
CA PRO A 18 10.93 8.04 -0.09
C PRO A 18 9.66 7.22 -0.38
N ALA A 19 9.77 6.31 -1.34
CA ALA A 19 8.70 5.39 -1.71
C ALA A 19 9.27 4.05 -2.17
N PHE A 20 8.42 3.03 -2.17
CA PHE A 20 8.72 1.70 -2.68
C PHE A 20 7.82 1.38 -3.88
N ILE A 21 8.36 0.72 -4.90
CA ILE A 21 7.55 0.16 -5.99
C ILE A 21 6.88 -1.10 -5.44
N VAL A 22 5.56 -1.04 -5.25
CA VAL A 22 4.77 -2.18 -4.75
C VAL A 22 4.26 -3.04 -5.90
N VAL A 23 3.76 -2.41 -6.96
CA VAL A 23 3.29 -3.05 -8.19
C VAL A 23 3.93 -2.34 -9.37
N ASP A 24 4.42 -3.09 -10.36
CA ASP A 24 4.97 -2.54 -11.60
C ASP A 24 4.08 -2.79 -12.82
N ASP A 25 4.47 -2.21 -13.97
CA ASP A 25 3.78 -2.33 -15.25
C ASP A 25 4.00 -3.67 -15.98
N LYS A 26 4.78 -4.58 -15.41
CA LYS A 26 5.10 -5.91 -15.95
C LYS A 26 4.32 -7.02 -15.23
N GLY A 27 3.49 -6.66 -14.26
CA GLY A 27 2.68 -7.59 -13.47
C GLY A 27 3.39 -8.13 -12.23
N ASN A 28 4.50 -7.53 -11.80
CA ASN A 28 5.12 -7.87 -10.52
C ASN A 28 4.37 -7.17 -9.38
N ASP A 29 4.12 -7.91 -8.29
CA ASP A 29 3.52 -7.42 -7.04
C ASP A 29 4.37 -7.91 -5.86
N PHE A 30 4.90 -6.96 -5.08
CA PHE A 30 5.76 -7.21 -3.91
C PHE A 30 5.09 -8.10 -2.86
N PHE A 31 3.77 -7.96 -2.66
CA PHE A 31 3.06 -8.66 -1.59
C PHE A 31 2.51 -10.03 -2.01
N ALA A 32 2.46 -10.33 -3.30
CA ALA A 32 1.84 -11.56 -3.83
C ALA A 32 2.44 -12.88 -3.29
N GLN A 33 3.65 -12.86 -2.71
CA GLN A 33 4.33 -14.05 -2.18
C GLN A 33 4.41 -14.10 -0.65
N VAL A 34 4.05 -13.03 0.06
CA VAL A 34 4.24 -12.90 1.51
C VAL A 34 2.95 -12.78 2.32
N THR A 35 1.79 -12.69 1.66
CA THR A 35 0.47 -12.65 2.32
C THR A 35 0.00 -14.00 2.86
N THR A 36 0.88 -15.00 2.96
CA THR A 36 0.54 -16.33 3.49
C THR A 36 0.06 -16.19 4.94
N PRO A 37 -1.21 -16.51 5.25
CA PRO A 37 -1.71 -16.51 6.61
C PRO A 37 -0.90 -17.50 7.44
N VAL A 38 -0.36 -17.06 8.58
CA VAL A 38 0.23 -17.97 9.55
C VAL A 38 -0.90 -18.78 10.17
N THR A 39 -1.04 -20.05 9.78
CA THR A 39 -1.94 -20.98 10.46
C THR A 39 -1.35 -21.29 11.83
N LEU A 40 -1.80 -20.58 12.86
CA LEU A 40 -1.56 -20.97 14.24
C LEU A 40 -2.41 -22.22 14.49
N GLY A 41 -1.82 -23.40 14.24
CA GLY A 41 -2.46 -24.67 14.57
C GLY A 41 -2.80 -24.68 16.05
N ALA A 42 -4.09 -24.82 16.36
CA ALA A 42 -4.52 -25.21 17.69
C ALA A 42 -3.86 -26.57 17.98
N LYS A 43 -2.87 -26.56 18.87
CA LYS A 43 -2.41 -27.80 19.50
C LYS A 43 -3.52 -28.25 20.44
N ASP A 44 -4.07 -29.42 20.16
CA ASP A 44 -4.78 -30.23 21.16
C ASP A 44 -3.92 -30.45 22.41
#